data_AF-A0A2V8CYJ3-F1
#
_entry.id   AF-A0A2V8CYJ3-F1
#
_cell.length_a   1.000
_cell.length_b   1.000
_cell.length_c   1.000
_cell.angle_alpha   90.00
_cell.angle_beta   90.00
_cell.angle_gamma   90.00
#
_symmetry.space_group_name_H-M   'P 1'
#
loop_
_entity.id
_entity.type
_entity.pdbx_description
1 polymer ?
#
loop_
_entity_poly.entity_id
_entity_poly.type
_entity_poly.pdbx_seq_one_letter_code
_entity_poly.pdbx_strand_id
1 'polypeptide(L)'
;HSYGGVVITEGGNDPNVAGLVYVAAFAPDKGESVSSLIKNPPAGAPVPPILPPQDGFLFLDRGKFAASFAADVNEDVAAFMADAQVPWGVEALDGAVTEPAWKSKPSWYLVATSDKMIPPDAQRAMSKRAGSTVVEVKGSHAVYVSQPREVAHLIEQAAKSLTLAVK
;
A
#
# COMPACT_ATOMS: atom_id res chain seq x y z
N HIS A 1 -3.65 -2.15 2.06
CA HIS A 1 -3.37 -1.30 0.90
C HIS A 1 -2.69 -0.01 1.36
N SER A 2 -1.80 0.59 0.57
CA SER A 2 -1.12 1.87 0.88
C SER A 2 -0.53 1.93 2.30
N TYR A 3 -0.83 2.98 3.07
CA TYR A 3 -0.46 3.12 4.49
C TYR A 3 -0.91 1.92 5.36
N GLY A 4 -2.02 1.27 5.03
CA GLY A 4 -2.46 0.07 5.72
C GLY A 4 -1.43 -1.06 5.69
N GLY A 5 -0.45 -1.03 4.77
CA GLY A 5 0.71 -1.90 4.80
C GLY A 5 1.60 -1.69 6.03
N VAL A 6 1.83 -0.45 6.47
CA VAL A 6 2.51 -0.14 7.75
C VAL A 6 1.73 -0.74 8.92
N VAL A 7 0.42 -0.53 8.93
CA VAL A 7 -0.48 -1.00 10.00
C VAL A 7 -0.43 -2.52 10.14
N ILE A 8 -0.54 -3.28 9.04
CA ILE A 8 -0.45 -4.75 9.12
C ILE A 8 0.97 -5.24 9.38
N THR A 9 2.00 -4.45 9.02
CA THR A 9 3.39 -4.82 9.31
C THR A 9 3.64 -4.86 10.82
N GLU A 10 3.10 -3.90 11.57
CA GLU A 10 3.21 -3.88 13.04
C GLU A 10 2.15 -4.78 13.70
N GLY A 11 0.88 -4.62 13.34
CA GLY A 11 -0.23 -5.36 13.94
C GLY A 11 -0.25 -6.84 13.57
N GLY A 12 0.45 -7.23 12.50
CA GLY A 12 0.55 -8.60 12.04
C GLY A 12 1.27 -9.55 13.01
N ASN A 13 1.93 -9.02 14.04
CA ASN A 13 2.53 -9.82 15.11
C ASN A 13 1.50 -10.51 16.00
N ASP A 14 0.23 -10.06 16.00
CA ASP A 14 -0.84 -10.71 16.75
C ASP A 14 -0.90 -12.22 16.43
N PRO A 15 -0.98 -13.10 17.45
CA PRO A 15 -0.93 -14.56 17.24
C PRO A 15 -2.07 -15.09 16.36
N ASN A 16 -3.17 -14.35 16.20
CA ASN A 16 -4.29 -14.74 15.34
C ASN A 16 -4.06 -14.41 13.86
N VAL A 17 -3.00 -13.68 13.52
CA VAL A 17 -2.66 -13.36 12.12
C VAL A 17 -1.82 -14.49 11.54
N ALA A 18 -2.32 -15.16 10.50
CA ALA A 18 -1.61 -16.26 9.84
C ALA A 18 -0.61 -15.81 8.76
N GLY A 19 -0.80 -14.62 8.18
CA GLY A 19 0.05 -14.08 7.12
C GLY A 19 -0.42 -12.71 6.65
N LEU A 20 0.36 -12.07 5.77
CA LEU A 20 0.16 -10.67 5.38
C LEU A 20 -0.07 -10.53 3.88
N VAL A 21 -1.08 -9.74 3.47
CA VAL A 21 -1.30 -9.39 2.06
C VAL A 21 -1.17 -7.88 1.88
N TYR A 22 -0.12 -7.48 1.16
CA TYR A 22 0.14 -6.11 0.76
C TYR A 22 -0.43 -5.85 -0.64
N VAL A 23 -1.12 -4.73 -0.81
CA VAL A 23 -1.71 -4.32 -2.10
C VAL A 23 -1.29 -2.89 -2.35
N ALA A 24 -0.40 -2.63 -3.31
CA ALA A 24 0.14 -1.31 -3.59
C ALA A 24 0.47 -0.53 -2.30
N ALA A 25 1.29 -1.13 -1.43
CA ALA A 25 1.40 -0.74 -0.02
C ALA A 25 2.84 -0.51 0.45
N PHE A 26 3.00 0.27 1.50
CA PHE A 26 4.28 0.30 2.21
C PHE A 26 4.49 -1.02 2.96
N ALA A 27 5.70 -1.58 2.94
CA ALA A 27 6.10 -2.72 3.77
C ALA A 27 7.43 -2.38 4.49
N PRO A 28 7.37 -1.57 5.55
CA PRO A 28 8.54 -1.07 6.25
C PRO A 28 9.34 -2.19 6.93
N ASP A 29 10.64 -1.99 7.08
CA ASP A 29 11.51 -2.73 7.99
C ASP A 29 11.53 -2.07 9.38
N LYS A 30 12.20 -2.72 10.33
CA LYS A 30 12.36 -2.25 11.70
C LYS A 30 12.99 -0.86 11.72
N GLY A 31 12.32 0.06 12.41
CA GLY A 31 12.70 1.46 12.53
C GLY A 31 12.29 2.32 11.32
N GLU A 32 11.72 1.74 10.27
CA GLU A 32 11.21 2.50 9.13
C GLU A 32 9.75 2.94 9.38
N SER A 33 9.45 4.16 8.94
CA SER A 33 8.13 4.78 8.85
C SER A 33 7.86 5.21 7.40
N VAL A 34 6.64 5.69 7.09
CA VAL A 34 6.39 6.26 5.76
C VAL A 34 7.31 7.45 5.49
N SER A 35 7.49 8.35 6.48
CA SER A 35 8.35 9.52 6.33
C SER A 35 9.79 9.13 5.99
N SER A 36 10.32 8.07 6.60
CA SER A 36 11.66 7.56 6.27
C SER A 36 11.73 6.95 4.86
N LEU A 37 10.68 6.25 4.43
CA LEU A 37 10.62 5.55 3.14
C LEU A 37 10.51 6.52 1.96
N ILE A 38 9.83 7.65 2.14
CA ILE A 38 9.62 8.64 1.07
C ILE A 38 10.67 9.75 1.07
N LYS A 39 11.62 9.77 2.01
CA LYS A 39 12.55 10.88 2.22
C LYS A 39 13.42 11.21 1.00
N ASN A 40 13.81 10.19 0.23
CA ASN A 40 14.71 10.32 -0.92
C ASN A 40 14.13 9.60 -2.14
N PRO A 41 13.08 10.15 -2.77
CA PRO A 41 12.48 9.51 -3.94
C PRO A 41 13.47 9.51 -5.11
N PRO A 42 13.45 8.48 -5.98
CA PRO A 42 14.24 8.50 -7.21
C PRO A 42 13.94 9.74 -8.06
N ALA A 43 14.94 10.21 -8.81
CA ALA A 43 14.74 11.32 -9.74
C ALA A 43 13.65 10.97 -10.76
N GLY A 44 12.69 11.88 -10.95
CA GLY A 44 11.56 11.68 -11.86
C GLY A 44 10.44 10.79 -11.32
N ALA A 45 10.51 10.34 -10.06
CA ALA A 45 9.39 9.67 -9.42
C ALA A 45 8.16 10.61 -9.39
N PRO A 46 6.96 10.09 -9.64
CA PRO A 46 5.75 10.88 -9.54
C PRO A 46 5.58 11.41 -8.11
N VAL A 47 5.15 12.66 -7.99
CA VAL A 47 4.89 13.31 -6.71
C VAL A 47 3.39 13.23 -6.43
N PRO A 48 2.97 12.59 -5.33
CA PRO A 48 1.58 12.61 -4.89
C PRO A 48 1.06 14.06 -4.77
N PRO A 49 -0.16 14.37 -5.22
CA PRO A 49 -0.68 15.73 -5.22
C PRO A 49 -1.22 16.11 -3.82
N ILE A 50 -0.40 15.97 -2.78
CA ILE A 50 -0.75 16.25 -1.40
C ILE A 50 -0.83 17.78 -1.19
N LEU A 51 -1.92 18.24 -0.60
CA LEU A 51 -2.10 19.64 -0.21
C LEU A 51 -1.34 19.94 1.10
N PRO A 52 -0.97 21.20 1.36
CA PRO A 52 -0.46 21.61 2.67
C PRO A 52 -1.38 21.12 3.80
N PRO A 53 -0.84 20.62 4.91
CA PRO A 53 -1.65 20.14 6.02
C PRO A 53 -2.60 21.22 6.56
N GLN A 54 -3.82 20.81 6.93
CA GLN A 54 -4.78 21.64 7.65
C GLN A 54 -5.16 20.93 8.94
N ASP A 55 -5.03 21.60 10.08
CA ASP A 55 -5.31 21.06 11.42
C ASP A 55 -4.63 19.70 11.71
N GLY A 56 -3.43 19.48 11.16
CA GLY A 56 -2.69 18.24 11.32
C GLY A 56 -3.10 17.10 10.38
N PHE A 57 -3.89 17.39 9.34
CA PHE A 57 -4.36 16.40 8.38
C PHE A 57 -3.97 16.72 6.93
N LEU A 58 -3.72 15.66 6.16
CA LEU A 58 -3.38 15.68 4.75
C LEU A 58 -4.58 15.26 3.91
N PHE A 59 -4.70 15.91 2.76
CA PHE A 59 -5.60 15.54 1.66
C PHE A 59 -4.83 15.55 0.34
N LEU A 60 -5.31 14.78 -0.62
CA LEU A 60 -4.91 14.96 -2.01
C LEU A 60 -5.76 16.07 -2.65
N ASP A 61 -5.12 16.86 -3.49
CA ASP A 61 -5.78 17.81 -4.39
C ASP A 61 -6.81 17.04 -5.21
N ARG A 62 -8.09 17.36 -4.95
CA ARG A 62 -9.24 16.70 -5.56
C ARG A 62 -9.18 16.71 -7.10
N GLY A 63 -8.75 17.81 -7.70
CA GLY A 63 -8.66 17.95 -9.16
C GLY A 63 -7.54 17.10 -9.79
N LYS A 64 -6.56 16.69 -8.99
CA LYS A 64 -5.44 15.83 -9.43
C LYS A 64 -5.57 14.39 -8.93
N PHE A 65 -6.55 14.11 -8.07
CA PHE A 65 -6.76 12.80 -7.45
C PHE A 65 -6.87 11.69 -8.49
N ALA A 66 -7.76 11.83 -9.47
CA ALA A 66 -8.00 10.78 -10.47
C ALA A 66 -6.71 10.42 -11.23
N ALA A 67 -5.97 11.41 -11.72
CA ALA A 67 -4.77 11.18 -12.53
C ALA A 67 -3.59 10.52 -11.76
N SER A 68 -3.56 10.65 -10.43
CA SER A 68 -2.49 10.14 -9.57
C SER A 68 -2.87 8.88 -8.79
N PHE A 69 -4.08 8.84 -8.22
CA PHE A 69 -4.55 7.77 -7.34
C PHE A 69 -5.39 6.73 -8.08
N ALA A 70 -6.25 7.14 -9.02
CA ALA A 70 -7.32 6.31 -9.58
C ALA A 70 -7.39 6.36 -11.12
N ALA A 71 -6.24 6.43 -11.79
CA ALA A 71 -6.13 6.79 -13.21
C ALA A 71 -6.78 5.79 -14.18
N ASP A 72 -7.08 4.58 -13.71
CA ASP A 72 -7.71 3.48 -14.44
C ASP A 72 -9.08 3.09 -13.87
N VAL A 73 -9.64 3.93 -12.99
CA VAL A 73 -11.01 3.79 -12.46
C VAL A 73 -11.97 4.62 -13.33
N ASN A 74 -13.22 4.18 -13.44
CA ASN A 74 -14.27 4.94 -14.12
C ASN A 74 -14.37 6.36 -13.53
N GLU A 75 -14.55 7.37 -14.39
CA GLU A 75 -14.51 8.78 -14.01
C GLU A 75 -15.47 9.14 -12.87
N ASP A 76 -16.72 8.67 -12.94
CA ASP A 76 -17.74 8.97 -11.90
C ASP A 76 -17.34 8.37 -10.55
N VAL A 77 -16.76 7.17 -10.57
CA VAL A 77 -16.27 6.49 -9.35
C VAL A 77 -15.02 7.20 -8.83
N ALA A 78 -14.09 7.60 -9.70
CA ALA A 78 -12.89 8.31 -9.31
C ALA A 78 -13.22 9.70 -8.72
N ALA A 79 -14.22 10.39 -9.27
CA ALA A 79 -14.74 11.65 -8.74
C ALA A 79 -15.34 11.45 -7.34
N PHE A 80 -16.18 10.42 -7.18
CA PHE A 80 -16.72 10.07 -5.86
C PHE A 80 -15.61 9.73 -4.85
N MET A 81 -14.58 8.97 -5.25
CA MET A 81 -13.44 8.67 -4.38
C MET A 81 -12.65 9.92 -3.98
N ALA A 82 -12.51 10.90 -4.89
CA ALA A 82 -11.86 12.16 -4.60
C ALA A 82 -12.65 13.00 -3.57
N ASP A 83 -13.99 12.90 -3.60
CA ASP A 83 -14.91 13.52 -2.64
C ASP A 83 -14.98 12.80 -1.30
N ALA A 84 -14.87 11.47 -1.32
CA ALA A 84 -14.96 10.62 -0.14
C ALA A 84 -13.62 10.45 0.59
N GLN A 85 -12.61 11.27 0.29
CA GLN A 85 -11.33 11.23 0.99
C GLN A 85 -11.53 11.40 2.51
N VAL A 86 -10.89 10.52 3.27
CA VAL A 86 -10.76 10.68 4.73
C VAL A 86 -9.40 11.32 5.01
N PRO A 87 -9.34 12.37 5.84
CA PRO A 87 -8.08 13.05 6.16
C PRO A 87 -7.04 12.09 6.75
N TRP A 88 -5.79 12.19 6.29
CA TRP A 88 -4.69 11.41 6.84
C TRP A 88 -3.88 12.26 7.82
N GLY A 89 -3.85 11.88 9.11
CA GLY A 89 -3.11 12.62 10.14
C GLY A 89 -1.60 12.62 9.87
N VAL A 90 -0.96 13.80 9.93
CA VAL A 90 0.46 13.97 9.60
C VAL A 90 1.37 13.13 10.49
N GLU A 91 1.02 12.96 11.76
CA GLU A 91 1.81 12.19 12.73
C GLU A 91 1.88 10.70 12.36
N ALA A 92 0.90 10.18 11.61
CA ALA A 92 0.89 8.78 11.17
C ALA A 92 2.04 8.46 10.20
N LEU A 93 2.62 9.47 9.55
CA LEU A 93 3.80 9.32 8.69
C LEU A 93 5.04 8.87 9.47
N ASP A 94 5.14 9.24 10.74
CA ASP A 94 6.30 9.01 11.59
C ASP A 94 6.15 7.77 12.49
N GLY A 95 5.01 7.07 12.41
CA GLY A 95 4.79 5.79 13.07
C GLY A 95 5.75 4.71 12.55
N ALA A 96 6.90 4.58 13.20
CA ALA A 96 7.93 3.61 12.84
C ALA A 96 7.54 2.20 13.31
N VAL A 97 7.72 1.22 12.42
CA VAL A 97 7.52 -0.20 12.73
C VAL A 97 8.62 -0.68 13.67
N THR A 98 8.27 -1.38 14.73
CA THR A 98 9.22 -1.92 15.72
C THR A 98 9.58 -3.38 15.44
N GLU A 99 8.59 -4.19 15.05
CA GLU A 99 8.75 -5.60 14.73
C GLU A 99 7.99 -5.90 13.43
N PRO A 100 8.68 -5.99 12.28
CA PRO A 100 8.00 -6.25 11.02
C PRO A 100 7.52 -7.69 10.95
N ALA A 101 6.21 -7.90 10.99
CA ALA A 101 5.60 -9.23 11.00
C ALA A 101 5.97 -10.10 9.79
N TRP A 102 6.31 -9.49 8.65
CA TRP A 102 6.77 -10.22 7.46
C TRP A 102 8.12 -10.93 7.66
N LYS A 103 8.87 -10.64 8.73
CA LYS A 103 10.11 -11.38 9.09
C LYS A 103 9.83 -12.76 9.68
N SER A 104 8.66 -12.95 10.30
CA SER A 104 8.29 -14.19 10.99
C SER A 104 7.08 -14.88 10.36
N LYS A 105 6.32 -14.20 9.50
CA LYS A 105 5.11 -14.71 8.86
C LYS A 105 5.18 -14.60 7.33
N PRO A 106 4.59 -15.56 6.60
CA PRO A 106 4.55 -15.49 5.15
C PRO A 106 3.78 -14.26 4.68
N SER A 107 4.19 -13.74 3.53
CA SER A 107 3.59 -12.53 2.96
C SER A 107 3.40 -12.61 1.44
N TRP A 108 2.40 -11.87 0.96
CA TRP A 108 2.05 -11.70 -0.43
C TRP A 108 2.01 -10.23 -0.77
N TYR A 109 2.35 -9.89 -2.00
CA TYR A 109 2.40 -8.51 -2.44
C TYR A 109 1.86 -8.37 -3.86
N LEU A 110 0.91 -7.45 -4.05
CA LEU A 110 0.47 -6.99 -5.36
C LEU A 110 1.12 -5.66 -5.70
N VAL A 111 1.98 -5.66 -6.72
CA VAL A 111 2.57 -4.43 -7.29
C VAL A 111 1.63 -3.85 -8.33
N ALA A 112 1.20 -2.61 -8.12
CA ALA A 112 0.43 -1.86 -9.12
C ALA A 112 1.39 -1.13 -10.07
N THR A 113 1.49 -1.58 -11.32
CA THR A 113 2.59 -1.14 -12.22
C THR A 113 2.43 0.26 -12.79
N SER A 114 1.26 0.90 -12.61
CA SER A 114 0.99 2.28 -13.04
C SER A 114 0.69 3.21 -11.86
N ASP A 115 1.09 2.81 -10.65
CA ASP A 115 0.93 3.57 -9.42
C ASP A 115 1.78 4.85 -9.43
N LYS A 116 1.15 5.99 -9.13
CA LYS A 116 1.80 7.31 -9.01
C LYS A 116 1.82 7.86 -7.58
N MET A 117 1.31 7.09 -6.63
CA MET A 117 1.33 7.39 -5.20
C MET A 117 2.52 6.72 -4.53
N ILE A 118 2.73 5.43 -4.79
CA ILE A 118 3.91 4.67 -4.37
C ILE A 118 4.57 4.14 -5.65
N PRO A 119 5.74 4.65 -6.05
CA PRO A 119 6.38 4.21 -7.30
C PRO A 119 6.55 2.69 -7.36
N PRO A 120 6.26 2.01 -8.50
CA PRO A 120 6.34 0.56 -8.61
C PRO A 120 7.70 -0.03 -8.22
N ASP A 121 8.80 0.69 -8.49
CA ASP A 121 10.14 0.23 -8.09
C ASP A 121 10.35 0.25 -6.58
N ALA A 122 9.73 1.19 -5.86
CA ALA A 122 9.72 1.18 -4.40
C ALA A 122 8.90 0.00 -3.86
N GLN A 123 7.75 -0.29 -4.48
CA GLN A 123 6.94 -1.48 -4.14
C GLN A 123 7.74 -2.77 -4.33
N ARG A 124 8.42 -2.92 -5.47
CA ARG A 124 9.30 -4.07 -5.77
C ARG A 124 10.45 -4.19 -4.78
N ALA A 125 11.09 -3.08 -4.43
CA ALA A 125 12.20 -3.08 -3.47
C ALA A 125 11.73 -3.58 -2.08
N MET A 126 10.60 -3.05 -1.59
CA MET A 126 10.03 -3.45 -0.32
C MET A 126 9.55 -4.91 -0.33
N SER A 127 8.83 -5.34 -1.37
CA SER A 127 8.31 -6.71 -1.47
C SER A 127 9.42 -7.75 -1.61
N LYS A 128 10.46 -7.43 -2.38
CA LYS A 128 11.67 -8.27 -2.50
C LYS A 128 12.37 -8.42 -1.16
N ARG A 129 12.57 -7.31 -0.42
CA ARG A 129 13.16 -7.33 0.92
C ARG A 129 12.32 -8.16 1.89
N ALA A 130 11.00 -8.07 1.79
CA ALA A 130 10.08 -8.84 2.62
C ALA A 130 10.01 -10.34 2.26
N GLY A 131 10.63 -10.77 1.16
CA GLY A 131 10.53 -12.15 0.67
C GLY A 131 9.11 -12.55 0.27
N SER A 132 8.27 -11.58 -0.09
CA SER A 132 6.86 -11.83 -0.40
C SER A 132 6.71 -12.64 -1.69
N THR A 133 5.62 -13.43 -1.79
CA THR A 133 5.12 -13.89 -3.08
C THR A 133 4.53 -12.70 -3.83
N VAL A 134 5.10 -12.36 -4.98
CA VAL A 134 4.73 -11.14 -5.72
C VAL A 134 3.91 -11.46 -6.96
N VAL A 135 2.85 -10.68 -7.18
CA VAL A 135 2.17 -10.55 -8.48
C VAL A 135 2.22 -9.09 -8.93
N GLU A 136 2.40 -8.88 -10.23
CA GLU A 136 2.34 -7.54 -10.81
C GLU A 136 1.05 -7.38 -11.62
N VAL A 137 0.33 -6.30 -11.37
CA VAL A 137 -0.96 -6.01 -12.00
C VAL A 137 -0.89 -4.63 -12.62
N LYS A 138 -1.32 -4.52 -13.88
CA LYS A 138 -1.49 -3.23 -14.52
C LYS A 138 -2.65 -2.48 -13.87
N GLY A 139 -2.33 -1.43 -13.12
CA GLY A 139 -3.31 -0.52 -12.56
C GLY A 139 -2.71 0.64 -11.78
N SER A 140 -3.56 1.61 -11.44
CA SER A 140 -3.18 2.77 -10.62
C SER A 140 -3.11 2.40 -9.12
N HIS A 141 -2.93 3.38 -8.24
CA HIS A 141 -2.87 3.13 -6.80
C HIS A 141 -4.18 2.52 -6.27
N ALA A 142 -5.33 2.89 -6.84
CA ALA A 142 -6.65 2.32 -6.56
C ALA A 142 -6.87 0.95 -7.21
N VAL A 143 -5.83 0.11 -7.31
CA VAL A 143 -5.87 -1.20 -7.97
C VAL A 143 -6.94 -2.16 -7.39
N TYR A 144 -7.33 -1.96 -6.12
CA TYR A 144 -8.43 -2.72 -5.50
C TYR A 144 -9.82 -2.34 -6.04
N VAL A 145 -9.95 -1.19 -6.70
CA VAL A 145 -11.17 -0.76 -7.39
C VAL A 145 -11.12 -1.11 -8.87
N SER A 146 -9.99 -0.87 -9.54
CA SER A 146 -9.87 -1.12 -10.98
C SER A 146 -9.62 -2.59 -11.33
N GLN A 147 -8.94 -3.34 -10.47
CA GLN A 147 -8.59 -4.76 -10.65
C GLN A 147 -9.01 -5.62 -9.43
N PRO A 148 -10.28 -5.56 -9.00
CA PRO A 148 -10.71 -6.22 -7.76
C PRO A 148 -10.56 -7.74 -7.80
N ARG A 149 -10.66 -8.36 -8.99
CA ARG A 149 -10.48 -9.80 -9.17
C ARG A 149 -9.05 -10.25 -8.91
N GLU A 150 -8.05 -9.50 -9.36
CA GLU A 150 -6.65 -9.82 -9.13
C GLU A 150 -6.29 -9.68 -7.64
N VAL A 151 -6.81 -8.65 -6.98
CA VAL A 151 -6.65 -8.48 -5.53
C VAL A 151 -7.30 -9.63 -4.77
N ALA A 152 -8.55 -9.98 -5.09
CA ALA A 152 -9.25 -11.11 -4.46
C ALA A 152 -8.51 -12.43 -4.68
N HIS A 153 -8.00 -12.67 -5.89
CA HIS A 153 -7.26 -13.88 -6.21
C HIS A 153 -5.96 -14.01 -5.39
N LEU A 154 -5.20 -12.93 -5.21
CA LEU A 154 -4.01 -12.95 -4.35
C LEU A 154 -4.36 -13.28 -2.89
N ILE A 155 -5.46 -12.69 -2.38
CA ILE A 155 -5.95 -12.97 -1.02
C ILE A 155 -6.37 -14.44 -0.89
N GLU A 156 -7.10 -14.98 -1.86
CA GLU A 156 -7.46 -16.39 -1.87
C GLU A 156 -6.25 -17.32 -1.93
N GLN A 157 -5.25 -16.98 -2.74
CA GLN A 157 -4.00 -17.74 -2.84
C GLN A 157 -3.29 -17.78 -1.49
N ALA A 158 -3.18 -16.64 -0.82
CA ALA A 158 -2.62 -16.53 0.52
C ALA A 158 -3.37 -17.44 1.50
N ALA A 159 -4.69 -17.31 1.58
CA ALA A 159 -5.53 -18.09 2.49
C ALA A 159 -5.42 -19.61 2.26
N LYS A 160 -5.42 -20.05 0.99
CA LYS A 160 -5.29 -21.47 0.63
C LYS A 160 -3.92 -22.03 1.00
N SER A 161 -2.84 -21.28 0.75
CA SER A 161 -1.48 -21.73 1.05
C SER A 161 -1.21 -21.88 2.56
N LEU A 162 -1.81 -21.02 3.38
CA LEU A 162 -1.70 -21.06 4.84
C LEU A 162 -2.47 -22.24 5.44
N THR A 163 -3.64 -22.56 4.88
CA THR A 163 -4.46 -23.70 5.33
C THR A 163 -3.74 -25.03 5.09
N LEU A 164 -2.93 -25.13 4.03
CA LEU A 164 -2.16 -26.32 3.72
C LEU A 164 -0.93 -26.52 4.63
N ALA A 165 -0.43 -25.45 5.26
CA ALA A 165 0.72 -25.51 6.18
C ALA A 165 0.34 -25.95 7.62
N VAL A 166 -0.96 -26.06 7.93
CA VAL A 166 -1.50 -26.42 9.26
C VAL A 166 -1.92 -27.91 9.31
N LYS A 167 -1.38 -28.76 8.44
CA LYS A 167 -1.55 -30.22 8.48
C LYS A 167 -0.23 -30.91 8.78
#